data_AF-G8LZ38-F1
#
_entry.id   AF-G8LZ38-F1
#
_cell.length_a   1.000
_cell.length_b   1.000
_cell.length_c   1.000
_cell.angle_alpha   90.00
_cell.angle_beta   90.00
_cell.angle_gamma   90.00
#
_symmetry.space_group_name_H-M   'P 1'
#
loop_
_entity.id
_entity.type
_entity.pdbx_description
1 polymer ?
#
loop_
_entity_poly.entity_id
_entity_poly.type
_entity_poly.pdbx_seq_one_letter_code
_entity_poly.pdbx_strand_id
1 'polypeptide(L)'
;MHGEFCKVGLKFCKIEYIFKDKLNKKNLLFILLPLVIVFLSKVVCQAYPGIPEEVRIGLYFNDSKTKQYTAVSSFTIDGETGLKIGSYTADGFVKLIEETTGNALTIKKDESYHAKLADNFDSFEALEQKLDEYISNGIDAYPVFADTWQIWCGFYKDENGMKAELGGVVEFSAVSPSATRIVVFDSKGKVKLMYDSLKGALRIYPKEGKNPALFRINGDSKKVYRGGIEVLRQAESDMTVINVLPLEEYLYGVVPGEIEASSHPEALKAQAVAARTYTVNNLSKYKHLNFNLCSTTYSQVYKGYSVEHPATNKAVDDTRGEIVTYNGKPAEVYYFSSSGGKTEDVKNVWGSSGYPYLVSVDDPYESGNSWHYNWQVSYTAQKIGEIMAQRGYNIGNILGIYITKRSEAGRATELVVKGSKGEQVYKNSNTRSFLSLDSQWYEITTDSDVSVLAQDGSTVNSQLNGKKVLTASGLETVNTSSSISLAGSDDAKRKVPSVPTVYTFTGKGWGHAVGMSQEGAKGMAKAGFTYKEILTHYFTGTEVE
;
A
#
# COMPACT_ATOMS: atom_id res chain seq x y z
N MET A 1 51.68 -5.78 -6.44
CA MET A 1 52.85 -5.09 -7.02
C MET A 1 52.32 -3.82 -7.68
N HIS A 2 52.27 -2.71 -6.94
CA HIS A 2 53.23 -1.59 -6.97
C HIS A 2 53.23 -0.82 -8.31
N GLY A 3 52.90 0.47 -8.25
CA GLY A 3 53.56 1.50 -9.04
C GLY A 3 52.72 2.25 -10.07
N GLU A 4 52.49 3.54 -9.76
CA GLU A 4 52.43 4.69 -10.68
C GLU A 4 51.25 4.81 -11.65
N PHE A 5 50.48 5.88 -11.51
CA PHE A 5 50.38 6.92 -12.54
C PHE A 5 49.73 8.18 -11.94
N CYS A 6 50.55 9.21 -11.73
CA CYS A 6 50.11 10.58 -11.48
C CYS A 6 50.76 11.46 -12.56
N LYS A 7 49.98 12.44 -13.05
CA LYS A 7 50.34 13.62 -13.88
C LYS A 7 49.73 13.64 -15.28
N VAL A 8 48.54 14.23 -15.39
CA VAL A 8 48.21 15.12 -16.50
C VAL A 8 47.61 16.40 -15.91
N GLY A 9 48.33 17.51 -16.10
CA GLY A 9 47.96 18.83 -15.60
C GLY A 9 46.92 19.52 -16.48
N LEU A 10 45.96 20.16 -15.84
CA LEU A 10 45.09 21.15 -16.46
C LEU A 10 45.62 22.55 -16.15
N LYS A 11 45.99 23.26 -17.21
CA LYS A 11 46.34 24.68 -17.21
C LYS A 11 45.14 25.49 -16.71
N PHE A 12 45.31 26.26 -15.63
CA PHE A 12 44.42 27.36 -15.31
C PHE A 12 45.07 28.70 -15.63
N CYS A 13 44.29 29.52 -16.31
CA CYS A 13 44.62 30.85 -16.78
C CYS A 13 44.92 31.79 -15.61
N LYS A 14 45.98 32.58 -15.76
CA LYS A 14 46.42 33.62 -14.82
C LYS A 14 45.41 34.77 -14.84
N ILE A 15 44.68 34.98 -13.75
CA ILE A 15 44.06 36.28 -13.44
C ILE A 15 44.70 36.75 -12.14
N GLU A 16 45.62 37.71 -12.25
CA GLU A 16 46.25 38.38 -11.14
C GLU A 16 45.22 39.30 -10.46
N TYR A 17 44.75 38.92 -9.27
CA TYR A 17 44.12 39.86 -8.34
C TYR A 17 45.16 40.30 -7.31
N ILE A 18 45.52 41.57 -7.40
CA ILE A 18 46.37 42.29 -6.46
C ILE A 18 45.56 42.49 -5.16
N PHE A 19 45.96 41.82 -4.08
CA PHE A 19 45.64 42.25 -2.72
C PHE A 19 46.94 42.52 -1.96
N LYS A 20 47.47 43.73 -2.18
CA LYS A 20 48.28 44.42 -1.17
C LYS A 20 47.29 44.93 -0.11
N ASP A 21 47.21 44.27 1.04
CA ASP A 21 47.28 44.92 2.36
C ASP A 21 46.91 43.95 3.51
N LYS A 22 47.83 43.90 4.48
CA LYS A 22 47.73 43.44 5.89
C LYS A 22 46.54 42.53 6.25
N LEU A 23 46.72 41.21 6.12
CA LEU A 23 45.96 40.25 6.93
C LEU A 23 46.42 40.31 8.40
N ASN A 24 45.67 41.02 9.23
CA ASN A 24 45.84 40.98 10.69
C ASN A 24 45.27 39.67 11.26
N LYS A 25 45.93 39.06 12.25
CA LYS A 25 45.52 37.77 12.88
C LYS A 25 44.05 37.72 13.31
N LYS A 26 43.44 38.86 13.66
CA LYS A 26 41.99 38.95 13.97
C LYS A 26 41.09 38.69 12.76
N ASN A 27 41.47 39.12 11.56
CA ASN A 27 40.67 38.92 10.34
C ASN A 27 40.80 37.48 9.81
N LEU A 28 41.96 36.84 10.02
CA LEU A 28 42.13 35.42 9.73
C LEU A 28 41.22 34.55 10.62
N LEU A 29 41.02 34.94 11.88
CA LEU A 29 40.10 34.26 12.81
C LEU A 29 38.64 34.42 12.38
N PHE A 30 38.23 35.60 11.89
CA PHE A 30 36.87 35.84 11.40
C PHE A 30 36.53 35.13 10.08
N ILE A 31 37.54 34.76 9.28
CA ILE A 31 37.36 33.99 8.04
C ILE A 31 37.46 32.47 8.31
N LEU A 32 38.34 32.05 9.22
CA LEU A 32 38.51 30.64 9.59
C LEU A 32 37.39 30.13 10.50
N LEU A 33 36.83 30.94 11.39
CA LEU A 33 35.78 30.49 12.32
C LEU A 33 34.49 30.03 11.61
N PRO A 34 33.92 30.75 10.61
CA PRO A 34 32.79 30.22 9.85
C PRO A 34 33.18 29.02 8.98
N LEU A 35 34.41 28.95 8.45
CA LEU A 35 34.89 27.77 7.70
C LEU A 35 35.04 26.53 8.59
N VAL A 36 35.47 26.68 9.83
CA VAL A 36 35.55 25.60 10.83
C VAL A 36 34.15 25.21 11.31
N ILE A 37 33.21 26.15 11.43
CA ILE A 37 31.80 25.85 11.72
C ILE A 37 31.14 25.09 10.55
N VAL A 38 31.46 25.41 9.29
CA VAL A 38 31.00 24.66 8.11
C VAL A 38 31.62 23.26 8.02
N PHE A 39 32.84 23.06 8.52
CA PHE A 39 33.46 21.72 8.62
C PHE A 39 33.00 20.92 9.86
N LEU A 40 32.56 21.59 10.94
CA LEU A 40 31.98 20.96 12.14
C LEU A 40 30.48 20.67 11.98
N SER A 41 29.78 21.36 11.08
CA SER A 41 28.43 21.00 10.65
C SER A 41 28.47 20.04 9.46
N LYS A 42 29.27 18.97 9.54
CA LYS A 42 28.84 17.75 8.86
C LYS A 42 27.66 17.25 9.67
N VAL A 43 26.46 17.71 9.33
CA VAL A 43 25.28 16.86 9.51
C VAL A 43 25.64 15.62 8.70
N VAL A 44 26.12 14.59 9.40
CA VAL A 44 26.20 13.26 8.84
C VAL A 44 24.73 12.90 8.67
N CYS A 45 24.19 13.21 7.48
CA CYS A 45 22.95 12.62 7.03
C CYS A 45 23.28 11.14 6.91
N GLN A 46 23.08 10.40 8.00
CA GLN A 46 23.02 8.97 7.91
C GLN A 46 21.79 8.71 7.01
N ALA A 47 22.04 7.98 5.95
CA ALA A 47 20.99 7.46 5.10
C ALA A 47 21.26 5.97 5.11
N TYR A 48 20.24 5.18 5.38
CA TYR A 48 20.44 3.74 5.47
C TYR A 48 20.89 3.19 4.10
N PRO A 49 22.03 2.48 4.01
CA PRO A 49 22.63 2.10 2.73
C PRO A 49 21.83 1.06 1.94
N GLY A 50 20.80 0.45 2.54
CA GLY A 50 19.95 -0.57 1.91
C GLY A 50 18.63 -0.05 1.31
N ILE A 51 18.46 1.26 1.17
CA ILE A 51 17.27 1.85 0.54
C ILE A 51 17.40 1.72 -1.00
N PRO A 52 16.46 1.07 -1.69
CA PRO A 52 16.52 0.93 -3.14
C PRO A 52 16.27 2.28 -3.82
N GLU A 53 16.88 2.48 -4.98
CA GLU A 53 16.64 3.66 -5.81
C GLU A 53 15.20 3.68 -6.34
N GLU A 54 14.73 2.55 -6.89
CA GLU A 54 13.38 2.38 -7.40
C GLU A 54 12.58 1.33 -6.64
N VAL A 55 11.26 1.52 -6.60
CA VAL A 55 10.28 0.53 -6.14
C VAL A 55 9.30 0.18 -7.25
N ARG A 56 8.77 -1.04 -7.17
CA ARG A 56 7.88 -1.62 -8.18
C ARG A 56 6.52 -1.90 -7.53
N ILE A 57 5.50 -1.16 -7.94
CA ILE A 57 4.18 -1.17 -7.31
C ILE A 57 3.15 -1.81 -8.24
N GLY A 58 2.59 -2.95 -7.84
CA GLY A 58 1.52 -3.62 -8.57
C GLY A 58 0.22 -2.80 -8.53
N LEU A 59 -0.23 -2.32 -9.69
CA LEU A 59 -1.48 -1.57 -9.85
C LEU A 59 -2.64 -2.48 -10.25
N TYR A 60 -2.38 -3.42 -11.16
CA TYR A 60 -3.34 -4.42 -11.65
C TYR A 60 -2.63 -5.77 -11.70
N PHE A 61 -3.14 -6.75 -10.96
CA PHE A 61 -2.52 -8.06 -10.84
C PHE A 61 -3.51 -9.10 -10.29
N ASN A 62 -3.19 -10.37 -10.49
CA ASN A 62 -3.86 -11.49 -9.85
C ASN A 62 -2.93 -12.13 -8.81
N ASP A 63 -3.43 -12.37 -7.60
CA ASP A 63 -2.72 -13.05 -6.53
C ASP A 63 -3.65 -13.97 -5.75
N SER A 64 -3.46 -15.27 -5.93
CA SER A 64 -4.25 -16.29 -5.27
C SER A 64 -4.03 -16.35 -3.75
N LYS A 65 -2.88 -15.86 -3.26
CA LYS A 65 -2.54 -15.78 -1.83
C LYS A 65 -3.35 -14.71 -1.11
N THR A 66 -3.47 -13.53 -1.71
CA THR A 66 -4.23 -12.40 -1.12
C THR A 66 -5.67 -12.29 -1.64
N LYS A 67 -6.07 -13.14 -2.59
CA LYS A 67 -7.39 -13.11 -3.26
C LYS A 67 -7.68 -11.79 -3.99
N GLN A 68 -6.63 -11.11 -4.43
CA GLN A 68 -6.75 -9.90 -5.26
C GLN A 68 -6.74 -10.35 -6.73
N TYR A 69 -7.83 -10.11 -7.47
CA TYR A 69 -7.96 -10.49 -8.87
C TYR A 69 -8.33 -9.26 -9.70
N THR A 70 -7.31 -8.50 -10.08
CA THR A 70 -7.44 -7.18 -10.74
C THR A 70 -6.64 -7.08 -12.03
N ALA A 71 -6.00 -8.14 -12.50
CA ALA A 71 -5.29 -8.12 -13.77
C ALA A 71 -6.22 -7.72 -14.92
N VAL A 72 -5.67 -7.07 -15.95
CA VAL A 72 -6.45 -6.50 -17.06
C VAL A 72 -5.97 -7.04 -18.40
N SER A 73 -6.91 -7.33 -19.31
CA SER A 73 -6.59 -7.73 -20.69
C SER A 73 -6.32 -6.53 -21.62
N SER A 74 -6.73 -5.32 -21.20
CA SER A 74 -6.52 -4.07 -21.91
C SER A 74 -6.54 -2.88 -20.96
N PHE A 75 -5.76 -1.84 -21.24
CA PHE A 75 -5.87 -0.52 -20.60
C PHE A 75 -5.38 0.57 -21.56
N THR A 76 -5.73 1.83 -21.31
CA THR A 76 -5.16 2.97 -22.05
C THR A 76 -4.15 3.73 -21.20
N ILE A 77 -3.15 4.31 -21.86
CA ILE A 77 -2.15 5.17 -21.24
C ILE A 77 -1.93 6.42 -22.09
N ASP A 78 -1.92 7.58 -21.45
CA ASP A 78 -1.64 8.87 -22.08
C ASP A 78 -0.65 9.69 -21.26
N GLY A 79 0.14 10.52 -21.93
CA GLY A 79 1.09 11.44 -21.30
C GLY A 79 1.08 12.75 -22.08
N GLU A 80 0.98 13.88 -21.39
CA GLU A 80 0.72 15.18 -22.04
C GLU A 80 1.77 15.55 -23.10
N THR A 81 3.02 15.20 -22.85
CA THR A 81 4.16 15.44 -23.76
C THR A 81 4.44 14.24 -24.67
N GLY A 82 3.65 13.18 -24.58
CA GLY A 82 3.88 11.91 -25.27
C GLY A 82 4.43 10.80 -24.37
N LEU A 83 4.76 9.66 -24.99
CA LEU A 83 5.21 8.43 -24.33
C LEU A 83 6.40 7.83 -25.06
N LYS A 84 7.37 7.29 -24.31
CA LYS A 84 8.46 6.43 -24.79
C LYS A 84 8.12 4.98 -24.46
N ILE A 85 8.11 4.11 -25.45
CA ILE A 85 7.78 2.69 -25.30
C ILE A 85 8.99 1.88 -25.69
N GLY A 86 9.35 0.90 -24.88
CA GLY A 86 10.57 0.13 -25.09
C GLY A 86 10.62 -1.21 -24.37
N SER A 87 11.72 -1.94 -24.62
CA SER A 87 12.05 -3.15 -23.89
C SER A 87 12.91 -2.80 -22.68
N TYR A 88 12.62 -3.42 -21.53
CA TYR A 88 13.47 -3.32 -20.35
C TYR A 88 14.05 -4.70 -20.03
N THR A 89 15.38 -4.80 -20.06
CA THR A 89 16.14 -6.03 -19.75
C THR A 89 17.12 -5.78 -18.60
N ALA A 90 18.00 -6.74 -18.32
CA ALA A 90 19.11 -6.56 -17.38
C ALA A 90 20.09 -5.44 -17.81
N ASP A 91 20.18 -5.16 -19.11
CA ASP A 91 21.04 -4.11 -19.68
C ASP A 91 20.39 -2.72 -19.63
N GLY A 92 19.14 -2.64 -19.14
CA GLY A 92 18.38 -1.40 -18.99
C GLY A 92 17.28 -1.22 -20.03
N PHE A 93 16.81 0.03 -20.15
CA PHE A 93 15.72 0.40 -21.05
C PHE A 93 16.24 0.72 -22.45
N VAL A 94 15.70 0.03 -23.46
CA VAL A 94 15.91 0.32 -24.88
C VAL A 94 14.60 0.85 -25.46
N LYS A 95 14.59 2.12 -25.87
CA LYS A 95 13.44 2.72 -26.56
C LYS A 95 13.22 2.04 -27.91
N LEU A 96 11.99 1.60 -28.16
CA LEU A 96 11.59 0.96 -29.42
C LEU A 96 10.80 1.93 -30.29
N ILE A 97 9.79 2.59 -29.73
CA ILE A 97 8.99 3.61 -30.41
C ILE A 97 8.70 4.80 -29.49
N GLU A 98 8.20 5.88 -30.08
CA GLU A 98 7.77 7.08 -29.37
C GLU A 98 6.41 7.54 -29.89
N GLU A 99 5.56 8.01 -28.98
CA GLU A 99 4.32 8.74 -29.26
C GLU A 99 4.53 10.19 -28.81
N THR A 100 4.25 11.17 -29.67
CA THR A 100 4.60 12.58 -29.43
C THR A 100 3.41 13.53 -29.42
N THR A 101 2.22 13.04 -29.79
CA THR A 101 1.00 13.85 -29.90
C THR A 101 0.27 14.01 -28.58
N GLY A 102 0.63 13.22 -27.56
CA GLY A 102 -0.09 13.12 -26.30
C GLY A 102 -1.39 12.31 -26.36
N ASN A 103 -1.71 11.73 -27.52
CA ASN A 103 -2.84 10.83 -27.67
C ASN A 103 -2.67 9.56 -26.84
N ALA A 104 -3.79 9.04 -26.36
CA ALA A 104 -3.81 7.78 -25.62
C ALA A 104 -3.41 6.61 -26.51
N LEU A 105 -2.56 5.73 -25.98
CA LEU A 105 -2.27 4.42 -26.54
C LEU A 105 -3.10 3.36 -25.83
N THR A 106 -3.57 2.35 -26.56
CA THR A 106 -4.22 1.18 -25.97
C THR A 106 -3.22 0.04 -25.90
N ILE A 107 -2.98 -0.45 -24.69
CA ILE A 107 -2.12 -1.60 -24.42
C ILE A 107 -3.01 -2.80 -24.18
N LYS A 108 -2.85 -3.86 -24.97
CA LYS A 108 -3.73 -5.03 -24.93
C LYS A 108 -2.92 -6.32 -25.02
N LYS A 109 -3.36 -7.36 -24.32
CA LYS A 109 -2.82 -8.70 -24.54
C LYS A 109 -3.19 -9.21 -25.93
N ASP A 110 -2.30 -9.95 -26.56
CA ASP A 110 -2.57 -10.61 -27.84
C ASP A 110 -2.40 -12.13 -27.73
N GLU A 111 -3.37 -12.86 -28.29
CA GLU A 111 -3.45 -14.34 -28.30
C GLU A 111 -3.80 -14.86 -29.70
N SER A 112 -3.54 -14.06 -30.73
CA SER A 112 -3.87 -14.37 -32.12
C SER A 112 -2.72 -15.06 -32.85
N TYR A 113 -3.04 -15.71 -33.96
CA TYR A 113 -2.08 -16.07 -34.99
C TYR A 113 -1.77 -14.86 -35.87
N HIS A 114 -0.52 -14.74 -36.31
CA HIS A 114 -0.02 -13.65 -37.14
C HIS A 114 0.81 -14.18 -38.30
N ALA A 115 0.87 -13.42 -39.40
CA ALA A 115 1.71 -13.74 -40.54
C ALA A 115 2.98 -12.89 -40.50
N LYS A 116 4.15 -13.52 -40.36
CA LYS A 116 5.45 -12.85 -40.48
C LYS A 116 5.84 -12.75 -41.95
N LEU A 117 6.04 -11.53 -42.44
CA LEU A 117 6.13 -11.21 -43.87
C LEU A 117 7.56 -11.18 -44.43
N ALA A 118 8.56 -10.98 -43.58
CA ALA A 118 9.96 -10.81 -43.97
C ALA A 118 10.92 -11.43 -42.95
N ASP A 119 12.20 -11.52 -43.31
CA ASP A 119 13.27 -11.87 -42.39
C ASP A 119 13.44 -10.85 -41.26
N ASN A 120 14.27 -11.18 -40.28
CA ASN A 120 14.53 -10.30 -39.14
C ASN A 120 15.38 -9.09 -39.55
N PHE A 121 15.17 -7.98 -38.85
CA PHE A 121 15.93 -6.74 -39.00
C PHE A 121 16.74 -6.43 -37.73
N ASP A 122 17.86 -5.76 -37.91
CA ASP A 122 18.74 -5.37 -36.79
C ASP A 122 18.26 -4.10 -36.07
N SER A 123 17.43 -3.28 -36.73
CA SER A 123 16.94 -1.99 -36.20
C SER A 123 15.56 -1.64 -36.76
N PHE A 124 14.90 -0.67 -36.12
CA PHE A 124 13.63 -0.13 -36.62
C PHE A 124 13.82 0.59 -37.95
N GLU A 125 14.90 1.35 -38.08
CA GLU A 125 15.23 2.10 -39.29
C GLU A 125 15.45 1.16 -40.49
N ALA A 126 16.03 -0.02 -40.25
CA ALA A 126 16.22 -1.03 -41.30
C ALA A 126 14.90 -1.67 -41.76
N LEU A 127 13.89 -1.77 -40.88
CA LEU A 127 12.59 -2.38 -41.24
C LEU A 127 11.62 -1.35 -41.86
N GLU A 128 11.76 -0.06 -41.56
CA GLU A 128 10.81 1.00 -41.92
C GLU A 128 10.51 1.04 -43.42
N GLN A 129 11.55 1.02 -44.26
CA GLN A 129 11.39 1.02 -45.71
C GLN A 129 10.56 -0.19 -46.20
N LYS A 130 10.79 -1.38 -45.63
CA LYS A 130 10.09 -2.60 -46.04
C LYS A 130 8.65 -2.63 -45.51
N LEU A 131 8.43 -2.09 -44.31
CA LEU A 131 7.10 -1.92 -43.74
C LEU A 131 6.24 -1.00 -44.60
N ASP A 132 6.78 0.14 -45.03
CA ASP A 132 6.07 1.08 -45.91
C ASP A 132 5.74 0.48 -47.28
N GLU A 133 6.60 -0.39 -47.81
CA GLU A 133 6.33 -1.15 -49.04
C GLU A 133 5.10 -2.05 -48.89
N TYR A 134 5.00 -2.82 -47.80
CA TYR A 134 3.83 -3.66 -47.53
C TYR A 134 2.55 -2.83 -47.37
N ILE A 135 2.61 -1.74 -46.60
CA ILE A 135 1.47 -0.83 -46.40
C ILE A 135 1.02 -0.21 -47.72
N SER A 136 1.96 0.22 -48.57
CA SER A 136 1.65 0.81 -49.89
C SER A 136 1.03 -0.21 -50.84
N ASN A 137 1.33 -1.49 -50.67
CA ASN A 137 0.72 -2.60 -51.41
C ASN A 137 -0.61 -3.07 -50.81
N GLY A 138 -1.17 -2.35 -49.82
CA GLY A 138 -2.47 -2.64 -49.23
C GLY A 138 -2.48 -3.70 -48.15
N ILE A 139 -1.31 -4.13 -47.66
CA ILE A 139 -1.20 -5.07 -46.54
C ILE A 139 -1.15 -4.24 -45.25
N ASP A 140 -2.06 -4.51 -44.30
CA ASP A 140 -2.08 -3.88 -42.98
C ASP A 140 -0.97 -4.46 -42.08
N ALA A 141 0.28 -4.19 -42.45
CA ALA A 141 1.47 -4.63 -41.77
C ALA A 141 1.88 -3.66 -40.65
N TYR A 142 2.56 -4.19 -39.62
CA TYR A 142 3.00 -3.41 -38.47
C TYR A 142 4.33 -3.91 -37.91
N PRO A 143 5.08 -3.03 -37.21
CA PRO A 143 6.37 -3.37 -36.64
C PRO A 143 6.21 -4.24 -35.39
N VAL A 144 7.06 -5.26 -35.30
CA VAL A 144 7.11 -6.18 -34.16
C VAL A 144 8.51 -6.22 -33.59
N PHE A 145 8.62 -6.10 -32.27
CA PHE A 145 9.84 -6.38 -31.54
C PHE A 145 9.67 -7.69 -30.77
N ALA A 146 10.30 -8.74 -31.27
CA ALA A 146 10.29 -10.07 -30.67
C ALA A 146 11.73 -10.56 -30.43
N ASP A 147 12.44 -9.87 -29.53
CA ASP A 147 13.90 -9.92 -29.32
C ASP A 147 14.76 -9.52 -30.54
N THR A 148 14.16 -9.43 -31.71
CA THR A 148 14.66 -8.82 -32.94
C THR A 148 13.51 -8.07 -33.62
N TRP A 149 13.82 -7.16 -34.54
CA TRP A 149 12.81 -6.47 -35.30
C TRP A 149 12.24 -7.36 -36.42
N GLN A 150 10.92 -7.32 -36.60
CA GLN A 150 10.16 -8.11 -37.57
C GLN A 150 8.97 -7.30 -38.11
N ILE A 151 8.37 -7.76 -39.22
CA ILE A 151 7.16 -7.18 -39.80
C ILE A 151 6.09 -8.27 -39.89
N TRP A 152 4.97 -8.06 -39.21
CA TRP A 152 3.83 -9.00 -39.21
C TRP A 152 2.56 -8.32 -39.73
N CYS A 153 1.54 -9.12 -40.06
CA CYS A 153 0.19 -8.65 -40.32
C CYS A 153 -0.90 -9.62 -39.81
N GLY A 154 -2.12 -9.08 -39.73
CA GLY A 154 -3.35 -9.81 -39.41
C GLY A 154 -3.54 -10.16 -37.94
N PHE A 155 -4.76 -10.58 -37.58
CA PHE A 155 -5.13 -11.06 -36.24
C PHE A 155 -6.05 -12.27 -36.40
N TYR A 156 -5.47 -13.45 -36.57
CA TYR A 156 -6.21 -14.65 -36.92
C TYR A 156 -6.53 -15.52 -35.71
N LYS A 157 -7.66 -16.23 -35.76
CA LYS A 157 -8.04 -17.20 -34.72
C LYS A 157 -7.21 -18.48 -34.82
N ASP A 158 -6.88 -18.89 -36.04
CA ASP A 158 -6.12 -20.09 -36.36
C ASP A 158 -5.31 -19.92 -37.65
N GLU A 159 -4.35 -20.82 -37.87
CA GLU A 159 -3.46 -20.81 -39.02
C GLU A 159 -4.19 -21.05 -40.35
N ASN A 160 -5.32 -21.77 -40.35
CA ASN A 160 -6.08 -22.06 -41.56
C ASN A 160 -6.77 -20.80 -42.09
N GLY A 161 -7.38 -20.00 -41.20
CA GLY A 161 -7.96 -18.71 -41.56
C GLY A 161 -6.93 -17.76 -42.15
N MET A 162 -5.73 -17.71 -41.56
CA MET A 162 -4.61 -16.92 -42.08
C MET A 162 -4.17 -17.37 -43.48
N LYS A 163 -3.99 -18.67 -43.70
CA LYS A 163 -3.63 -19.22 -45.01
C LYS A 163 -4.70 -18.98 -46.08
N ALA A 164 -5.97 -19.04 -45.71
CA ALA A 164 -7.07 -18.77 -46.62
C ALA A 164 -7.10 -17.31 -47.09
N GLU A 165 -6.68 -16.37 -46.25
CA GLU A 165 -6.68 -14.94 -46.59
C GLU A 165 -5.40 -14.49 -47.32
N LEU A 166 -4.23 -14.97 -46.89
CA LEU A 166 -2.94 -14.48 -47.40
C LEU A 166 -2.28 -15.41 -48.44
N GLY A 167 -2.76 -16.64 -48.58
CA GLY A 167 -2.20 -17.62 -49.52
C GLY A 167 -2.24 -17.11 -50.97
N GLY A 168 -1.06 -16.94 -51.56
CA GLY A 168 -0.92 -16.39 -52.92
C GLY A 168 -1.04 -14.87 -53.03
N VAL A 169 -1.29 -14.17 -51.92
CA VAL A 169 -1.29 -12.69 -51.83
C VAL A 169 0.10 -12.19 -51.44
N VAL A 170 0.71 -12.80 -50.42
CA VAL A 170 2.04 -12.45 -49.92
C VAL A 170 2.71 -13.69 -49.37
N GLU A 171 4.04 -13.78 -49.48
CA GLU A 171 4.82 -14.82 -48.80
C GLU A 171 4.85 -14.54 -47.29
N PHE A 172 4.60 -15.56 -46.48
CA PHE A 172 4.62 -15.43 -45.02
C PHE A 172 4.99 -16.74 -44.31
N SER A 173 5.37 -16.60 -43.04
CA SER A 173 5.48 -17.70 -42.09
C SER A 173 4.49 -17.51 -40.93
N ALA A 174 3.91 -18.62 -40.47
CA ALA A 174 2.91 -18.59 -39.39
C ALA A 174 3.58 -18.33 -38.04
N VAL A 175 3.02 -17.39 -37.28
CA VAL A 175 3.39 -17.12 -35.90
C VAL A 175 2.23 -17.49 -34.99
N SER A 176 2.43 -18.51 -34.16
CA SER A 176 1.43 -18.98 -33.19
C SER A 176 1.21 -17.96 -32.06
N PRO A 177 0.09 -18.03 -31.32
CA PRO A 177 -0.13 -17.26 -30.09
C PRO A 177 1.02 -17.41 -29.09
N SER A 178 1.34 -16.34 -28.36
CA SER A 178 2.39 -16.31 -27.34
C SER A 178 1.82 -15.88 -25.99
N ALA A 179 2.43 -16.38 -24.91
CA ALA A 179 2.09 -16.02 -23.54
C ALA A 179 2.62 -14.64 -23.13
N THR A 180 3.60 -14.07 -23.85
CA THR A 180 4.24 -12.78 -23.54
C THR A 180 3.79 -11.62 -24.41
N ARG A 181 3.01 -11.91 -25.47
CA ARG A 181 2.68 -10.93 -26.49
C ARG A 181 1.73 -9.83 -26.02
N ILE A 182 2.12 -8.60 -26.29
CA ILE A 182 1.37 -7.38 -26.00
C ILE A 182 1.35 -6.54 -27.27
N VAL A 183 0.18 -6.00 -27.61
CA VAL A 183 0.01 -5.07 -28.72
C VAL A 183 -0.24 -3.66 -28.20
N VAL A 184 0.38 -2.69 -28.85
CA VAL A 184 0.20 -1.26 -28.62
C VAL A 184 -0.55 -0.68 -29.81
N PHE A 185 -1.76 -0.20 -29.59
CA PHE A 185 -2.55 0.51 -30.60
C PHE A 185 -2.49 2.02 -30.37
N ASP A 186 -2.57 2.80 -31.45
CA ASP A 186 -2.86 4.23 -31.38
C ASP A 186 -4.35 4.50 -31.05
N SER A 187 -4.71 5.78 -30.97
CA SER A 187 -6.08 6.23 -30.68
C SER A 187 -7.08 5.93 -31.79
N LYS A 188 -6.63 5.50 -32.98
CA LYS A 188 -7.46 5.11 -34.12
C LYS A 188 -7.56 3.58 -34.28
N GLY A 189 -6.92 2.82 -33.38
CA GLY A 189 -6.90 1.36 -33.43
C GLY A 189 -5.84 0.78 -34.37
N LYS A 190 -4.92 1.58 -34.91
CA LYS A 190 -3.80 1.06 -35.72
C LYS A 190 -2.70 0.53 -34.81
N VAL A 191 -2.11 -0.60 -35.17
CA VAL A 191 -0.96 -1.17 -34.44
C VAL A 191 0.25 -0.24 -34.58
N LYS A 192 0.75 0.24 -33.45
CA LYS A 192 1.99 1.04 -33.33
C LYS A 192 3.21 0.16 -33.09
N LEU A 193 3.04 -0.90 -32.30
CA LEU A 193 4.08 -1.87 -31.97
C LEU A 193 3.42 -3.16 -31.45
N MET A 194 3.91 -4.29 -31.93
CA MET A 194 3.73 -5.58 -31.26
C MET A 194 5.00 -5.90 -30.47
N TYR A 195 4.87 -6.30 -29.21
CA TYR A 195 5.98 -6.67 -28.34
C TYR A 195 5.84 -8.11 -27.87
N ASP A 196 6.88 -8.93 -28.06
CA ASP A 196 6.87 -10.35 -27.67
C ASP A 196 8.27 -10.81 -27.24
N SER A 197 8.61 -10.67 -25.96
CA SER A 197 9.94 -11.01 -25.45
C SER A 197 9.87 -11.95 -24.25
N LEU A 198 10.74 -12.96 -24.26
CA LEU A 198 11.00 -13.81 -23.09
C LEU A 198 12.14 -13.26 -22.22
N LYS A 199 12.90 -12.26 -22.72
CA LYS A 199 14.10 -11.71 -22.08
C LYS A 199 13.84 -10.40 -21.34
N GLY A 200 12.85 -9.64 -21.79
CA GLY A 200 12.55 -8.30 -21.26
C GLY A 200 11.07 -8.02 -21.11
N ALA A 201 10.76 -6.96 -20.38
CA ALA A 201 9.40 -6.47 -20.19
C ALA A 201 9.08 -5.26 -21.08
N LEU A 202 7.82 -5.10 -21.48
CA LEU A 202 7.37 -3.85 -22.10
C LEU A 202 7.35 -2.76 -21.03
N ARG A 203 8.12 -1.69 -21.26
CA ARG A 203 8.23 -0.54 -20.36
C ARG A 203 7.81 0.73 -21.09
N ILE A 204 7.01 1.55 -20.41
CA ILE A 204 6.45 2.79 -20.93
C ILE A 204 6.81 3.92 -19.97
N TYR A 205 7.43 4.98 -20.48
CA TYR A 205 7.76 6.20 -19.74
C TYR A 205 7.02 7.39 -20.35
N PRO A 206 6.64 8.41 -19.56
CA PRO A 206 6.25 9.69 -20.12
C PRO A 206 7.45 10.31 -20.84
N LYS A 207 7.21 10.94 -21.98
CA LYS A 207 8.25 11.68 -22.71
C LYS A 207 8.67 12.90 -21.89
N GLU A 208 9.96 13.19 -21.79
CA GLU A 208 10.41 14.41 -21.12
C GLU A 208 9.85 15.67 -21.82
N GLY A 209 9.55 16.71 -21.04
CA GLY A 209 9.04 17.97 -21.56
C GLY A 209 8.28 18.80 -20.52
N LYS A 210 7.82 18.14 -19.45
CA LYS A 210 7.34 18.77 -18.21
C LYS A 210 8.08 18.21 -17.01
N ASN A 211 8.08 18.99 -15.92
CA ASN A 211 8.62 18.57 -14.64
C ASN A 211 7.53 18.71 -13.55
N PRO A 212 7.01 17.61 -13.00
CA PRO A 212 7.35 16.22 -13.35
C PRO A 212 6.79 15.78 -14.71
N ALA A 213 7.41 14.77 -15.31
CA ALA A 213 6.86 14.06 -16.45
C ALA A 213 5.85 13.01 -15.92
N LEU A 214 4.61 13.08 -16.40
CA LEU A 214 3.50 12.30 -15.86
C LEU A 214 2.77 11.55 -16.97
N PHE A 215 2.16 10.44 -16.59
CA PHE A 215 1.21 9.72 -17.43
C PHE A 215 -0.04 9.35 -16.63
N ARG A 216 -1.10 9.04 -17.35
CA ARG A 216 -2.40 8.69 -16.82
C ARG A 216 -2.84 7.34 -17.37
N ILE A 217 -3.51 6.56 -16.53
CA ILE A 217 -4.09 5.26 -16.92
C ILE A 217 -5.60 5.42 -17.10
N ASN A 218 -6.14 4.85 -18.19
CA ASN A 218 -7.57 4.80 -18.50
C ASN A 218 -8.27 6.16 -18.58
N GLY A 219 -7.54 7.24 -18.88
CA GLY A 219 -8.10 8.60 -18.89
C GLY A 219 -8.54 9.11 -17.51
N ASP A 220 -8.30 8.35 -16.43
CA ASP A 220 -8.79 8.66 -15.09
C ASP A 220 -7.89 9.70 -14.41
N SER A 221 -8.44 10.90 -14.14
CA SER A 221 -7.70 12.00 -13.52
C SER A 221 -7.19 11.70 -12.10
N LYS A 222 -7.68 10.63 -11.47
CA LYS A 222 -7.18 10.15 -10.17
C LYS A 222 -6.03 9.15 -10.32
N LYS A 223 -5.80 8.59 -11.51
CA LYS A 223 -4.76 7.58 -11.81
C LYS A 223 -3.64 8.19 -12.64
N VAL A 224 -3.02 9.23 -12.07
CA VAL A 224 -1.85 9.91 -12.62
C VAL A 224 -0.62 9.44 -11.84
N TYR A 225 0.48 9.15 -12.54
CA TYR A 225 1.66 8.55 -11.93
C TYR A 225 2.96 9.16 -12.45
N ARG A 226 4.00 9.04 -11.62
CA ARG A 226 5.41 9.32 -11.95
C ARG A 226 6.13 8.05 -12.39
N GLY A 227 7.37 8.19 -12.84
CA GLY A 227 8.22 7.07 -13.24
C GLY A 227 7.76 6.44 -14.55
N GLY A 228 7.65 5.10 -14.59
CA GLY A 228 7.17 4.35 -15.74
C GLY A 228 6.18 3.25 -15.38
N ILE A 229 5.60 2.64 -16.42
CA ILE A 229 4.78 1.44 -16.33
C ILE A 229 5.52 0.28 -16.95
N GLU A 230 5.61 -0.82 -16.21
CA GLU A 230 5.94 -2.14 -16.75
C GLU A 230 4.67 -2.94 -16.98
N VAL A 231 4.63 -3.68 -18.09
CA VAL A 231 3.55 -4.60 -18.39
C VAL A 231 4.13 -6.00 -18.55
N LEU A 232 3.65 -6.93 -17.74
CA LEU A 232 4.03 -8.33 -17.75
C LEU A 232 2.81 -9.19 -18.04
N ARG A 233 2.96 -10.21 -18.87
CA ARG A 233 2.00 -11.31 -18.94
C ARG A 233 2.54 -12.49 -18.16
N GLN A 234 1.81 -12.90 -17.14
CA GLN A 234 2.13 -14.08 -16.33
C GLN A 234 1.29 -15.26 -16.81
N ALA A 235 1.83 -16.48 -16.71
CA ALA A 235 1.08 -17.69 -17.03
C ALA A 235 -0.23 -17.72 -16.21
N GLU A 236 -1.34 -18.08 -16.87
CA GLU A 236 -2.68 -18.17 -16.25
C GLU A 236 -3.24 -16.84 -15.70
N SER A 237 -2.66 -15.71 -16.09
CA SER A 237 -3.14 -14.36 -15.77
C SER A 237 -3.34 -13.53 -17.04
N ASP A 238 -4.19 -12.52 -16.95
CA ASP A 238 -4.14 -11.37 -17.85
C ASP A 238 -2.88 -10.52 -17.57
N MET A 239 -2.81 -9.29 -18.07
CA MET A 239 -1.65 -8.44 -17.87
C MET A 239 -1.54 -7.94 -16.42
N THR A 240 -0.35 -8.08 -15.88
CA THR A 240 0.10 -7.41 -14.66
C THR A 240 0.69 -6.06 -15.03
N VAL A 241 0.17 -4.99 -14.42
CA VAL A 241 0.60 -3.61 -14.66
C VAL A 241 1.28 -3.09 -13.40
N ILE A 242 2.53 -2.66 -13.56
CA ILE A 242 3.42 -2.29 -12.45
C ILE A 242 3.90 -0.86 -12.66
N ASN A 243 3.70 0.00 -11.67
CA ASN A 243 4.33 1.32 -11.66
C ASN A 243 5.72 1.23 -11.04
N VAL A 244 6.74 1.65 -11.79
CA VAL A 244 8.13 1.65 -11.34
C VAL A 244 8.63 3.08 -11.27
N LEU A 245 9.09 3.49 -10.10
CA LEU A 245 9.43 4.87 -9.80
C LEU A 245 10.43 4.94 -8.63
N PRO A 246 11.13 6.09 -8.47
CA PRO A 246 11.99 6.29 -7.32
C PRO A 246 11.25 6.14 -5.99
N LEU A 247 11.89 5.56 -4.98
CA LEU A 247 11.25 5.30 -3.68
C LEU A 247 10.67 6.59 -3.05
N GLU A 248 11.40 7.69 -3.11
CA GLU A 248 10.95 8.97 -2.55
C GLU A 248 9.69 9.50 -3.27
N GLU A 249 9.62 9.33 -4.59
CA GLU A 249 8.45 9.73 -5.37
C GLU A 249 7.25 8.82 -5.11
N TYR A 250 7.48 7.54 -4.83
CA TYR A 250 6.43 6.63 -4.33
C TYR A 250 5.84 7.14 -3.02
N LEU A 251 6.67 7.61 -2.09
CA LEU A 251 6.21 8.13 -0.80
C LEU A 251 5.37 9.41 -0.93
N TYR A 252 5.57 10.22 -1.98
CA TYR A 252 4.68 11.36 -2.27
C TYR A 252 3.23 10.91 -2.50
N GLY A 253 3.02 9.73 -3.09
CA GLY A 253 1.70 9.13 -3.30
C GLY A 253 1.17 8.30 -2.13
N VAL A 254 2.01 8.00 -1.11
CA VAL A 254 1.64 7.22 0.08
C VAL A 254 1.30 8.14 1.26
N VAL A 255 2.21 9.03 1.66
CA VAL A 255 2.06 9.86 2.88
C VAL A 255 0.72 10.61 2.94
N PRO A 256 0.27 11.34 1.90
CA PRO A 256 -1.04 12.02 1.93
C PRO A 256 -2.24 11.06 1.92
N GLY A 257 -2.02 9.78 1.57
CA GLY A 257 -3.01 8.72 1.68
C GLY A 257 -3.17 8.19 3.11
N GLU A 258 -2.18 8.41 3.97
CA GLU A 258 -2.09 7.89 5.34
C GLU A 258 -2.33 8.96 6.40
N ILE A 259 -1.84 10.19 6.20
CA ILE A 259 -2.00 11.32 7.14
C ILE A 259 -2.42 12.59 6.38
N GLU A 260 -3.30 13.39 6.96
CA GLU A 260 -3.81 14.62 6.35
C GLU A 260 -2.68 15.63 6.18
N ALA A 261 -2.57 16.19 4.98
CA ALA A 261 -1.50 17.11 4.62
C ALA A 261 -1.49 18.43 5.39
N SER A 262 -2.57 18.77 6.10
CA SER A 262 -2.68 19.91 7.02
C SER A 262 -2.11 19.64 8.41
N SER A 263 -1.67 18.40 8.68
CA SER A 263 -1.05 18.03 9.95
C SER A 263 0.27 18.76 10.18
N HIS A 264 0.71 18.81 11.43
CA HIS A 264 1.97 19.45 11.80
C HIS A 264 3.17 18.82 11.04
N PRO A 265 4.15 19.61 10.57
CA PRO A 265 5.28 19.09 9.77
C PRO A 265 6.02 17.91 10.42
N GLU A 266 6.20 17.94 11.74
CA GLU A 266 6.86 16.84 12.48
C GLU A 266 6.04 15.53 12.47
N ALA A 267 4.70 15.60 12.47
CA ALA A 267 3.87 14.41 12.28
C ALA A 267 3.94 13.87 10.85
N LEU A 268 3.99 14.77 9.85
CA LEU A 268 4.18 14.38 8.44
C LEU A 268 5.52 13.69 8.23
N LYS A 269 6.60 14.21 8.84
CA LYS A 269 7.95 13.61 8.81
C LYS A 269 7.97 12.24 9.49
N ALA A 270 7.32 12.10 10.65
CA ALA A 270 7.22 10.81 11.32
C ALA A 270 6.51 9.77 10.43
N GLN A 271 5.40 10.15 9.78
CA GLN A 271 4.70 9.30 8.83
C GLN A 271 5.57 8.96 7.60
N ALA A 272 6.36 9.90 7.08
CA ALA A 272 7.25 9.66 5.94
C ALA A 272 8.34 8.62 6.27
N VAL A 273 9.01 8.77 7.41
CA VAL A 273 10.04 7.82 7.87
C VAL A 273 9.44 6.44 8.18
N ALA A 274 8.28 6.38 8.83
CA ALA A 274 7.58 5.11 9.06
C ALA A 274 7.17 4.43 7.73
N ALA A 275 6.65 5.19 6.76
CA ALA A 275 6.28 4.67 5.46
C ALA A 275 7.50 4.17 4.65
N ARG A 276 8.63 4.89 4.71
CA ARG A 276 9.90 4.48 4.10
C ARG A 276 10.42 3.19 4.69
N THR A 277 10.42 3.09 6.02
CA THR A 277 10.89 1.91 6.74
C THR A 277 10.03 0.69 6.40
N TYR A 278 8.70 0.85 6.37
CA TYR A 278 7.80 -0.22 5.94
C TYR A 278 8.11 -0.68 4.52
N THR A 279 8.31 0.27 3.59
CA THR A 279 8.66 -0.02 2.19
C THR A 279 9.92 -0.89 2.12
N VAL A 280 10.99 -0.51 2.83
CA VAL A 280 12.27 -1.23 2.87
C VAL A 280 12.11 -2.66 3.38
N ASN A 281 11.34 -2.88 4.45
CA ASN A 281 11.12 -4.22 5.00
C ASN A 281 10.29 -5.13 4.07
N ASN A 282 9.45 -4.54 3.21
CA ASN A 282 8.45 -5.27 2.45
C ASN A 282 8.80 -5.39 0.95
N LEU A 283 10.03 -5.08 0.53
CA LEU A 283 10.44 -5.14 -0.88
C LEU A 283 10.27 -6.52 -1.54
N SER A 284 10.29 -7.60 -0.74
CA SER A 284 10.13 -8.97 -1.27
C SER A 284 8.71 -9.52 -1.17
N LYS A 285 7.73 -8.73 -0.68
CA LYS A 285 6.38 -9.21 -0.34
C LYS A 285 5.63 -9.82 -1.53
N TYR A 286 5.76 -9.22 -2.72
CA TYR A 286 5.15 -9.72 -3.95
C TYR A 286 6.18 -10.18 -4.99
N LYS A 287 7.37 -10.61 -4.54
CA LYS A 287 8.44 -11.08 -5.44
C LYS A 287 7.98 -12.19 -6.38
N HIS A 288 7.04 -13.05 -5.96
CA HIS A 288 6.45 -14.10 -6.81
C HIS A 288 5.62 -13.57 -7.99
N LEU A 289 5.29 -12.27 -8.00
CA LEU A 289 4.57 -11.59 -9.08
C LEU A 289 5.44 -10.50 -9.76
N ASN A 290 6.76 -10.48 -9.51
CA ASN A 290 7.73 -9.55 -10.11
C ASN A 290 7.57 -8.05 -9.74
N PHE A 291 6.91 -7.76 -8.61
CA PHE A 291 6.85 -6.42 -8.02
C PHE A 291 7.09 -6.46 -6.50
N ASN A 292 7.27 -5.29 -5.87
CA ASN A 292 7.61 -5.19 -4.45
C ASN A 292 6.36 -5.13 -3.57
N LEU A 293 5.48 -4.16 -3.84
CA LEU A 293 4.33 -3.77 -3.01
C LEU A 293 3.08 -3.59 -3.89
N CYS A 294 1.88 -3.63 -3.32
CA CYS A 294 0.63 -3.29 -4.02
C CYS A 294 0.13 -1.89 -3.64
N SER A 295 -0.81 -1.33 -4.41
CA SER A 295 -1.37 0.01 -4.15
C SER A 295 -2.51 0.05 -3.13
N THR A 296 -2.77 -1.05 -2.43
CA THR A 296 -3.90 -1.21 -1.49
C THR A 296 -3.41 -1.32 -0.05
N THR A 297 -4.35 -1.34 0.90
CA THR A 297 -4.07 -1.52 2.33
C THR A 297 -3.40 -2.85 2.69
N TYR A 298 -3.31 -3.81 1.76
CA TYR A 298 -2.46 -4.99 1.93
C TYR A 298 -0.97 -4.63 2.01
N SER A 299 -0.57 -3.48 1.45
CA SER A 299 0.77 -2.89 1.60
C SER A 299 0.65 -1.53 2.28
N GLN A 300 0.54 -0.45 1.50
CA GLN A 300 0.30 0.93 1.93
C GLN A 300 -0.63 1.60 0.93
N VAL A 301 -1.31 2.66 1.35
CA VAL A 301 -2.27 3.36 0.48
C VAL A 301 -1.53 4.24 -0.54
N TYR A 302 -1.14 3.65 -1.68
CA TYR A 302 -0.51 4.38 -2.80
C TYR A 302 -1.55 4.82 -3.82
N LYS A 303 -1.73 6.14 -3.97
CA LYS A 303 -2.72 6.73 -4.88
C LYS A 303 -2.11 7.49 -6.07
N GLY A 304 -0.79 7.41 -6.25
CA GLY A 304 -0.08 8.10 -7.32
C GLY A 304 0.01 9.62 -7.13
N TYR A 305 0.28 10.32 -8.24
CA TYR A 305 0.53 11.77 -8.27
C TYR A 305 -0.69 12.62 -7.87
N SER A 306 -1.91 12.12 -8.13
CA SER A 306 -3.14 12.92 -8.00
C SER A 306 -3.45 13.38 -6.56
N VAL A 307 -2.84 12.73 -5.56
CA VAL A 307 -3.00 13.06 -4.14
C VAL A 307 -1.80 13.77 -3.53
N GLU A 308 -0.73 13.99 -4.30
CA GLU A 308 0.47 14.65 -3.80
C GLU A 308 0.15 16.03 -3.26
N HIS A 309 0.84 16.40 -2.18
CA HIS A 309 0.67 17.70 -1.55
C HIS A 309 2.04 18.29 -1.20
N PRO A 310 2.29 19.59 -1.46
CA PRO A 310 3.60 20.19 -1.17
C PRO A 310 4.11 19.97 0.26
N ALA A 311 3.21 20.01 1.25
CA ALA A 311 3.57 19.78 2.66
C ALA A 311 4.04 18.34 2.93
N THR A 312 3.37 17.33 2.37
CA THR A 312 3.77 15.92 2.55
C THR A 312 5.01 15.59 1.72
N ASN A 313 5.12 16.12 0.51
CA ASN A 313 6.30 15.95 -0.33
C ASN A 313 7.54 16.55 0.35
N LYS A 314 7.40 17.76 0.91
CA LYS A 314 8.46 18.38 1.71
C LYS A 314 8.87 17.53 2.92
N ALA A 315 7.92 16.90 3.62
CA ALA A 315 8.24 16.03 4.75
C ALA A 315 9.01 14.77 4.33
N VAL A 316 8.66 14.19 3.17
CA VAL A 316 9.41 13.09 2.54
C VAL A 316 10.83 13.54 2.19
N ASP A 317 10.98 14.68 1.50
CA ASP A 317 12.27 15.24 1.13
C ASP A 317 13.16 15.59 2.33
N ASP A 318 12.61 16.24 3.35
CA ASP A 318 13.32 16.65 4.57
C ASP A 318 13.81 15.44 5.39
N THR A 319 13.26 14.26 5.15
CA THR A 319 13.62 12.99 5.81
C THR A 319 14.17 11.95 4.83
N ARG A 320 14.61 12.40 3.66
CA ARG A 320 15.12 11.51 2.59
C ARG A 320 16.19 10.59 3.14
N GLY A 321 16.02 9.30 2.92
CA GLY A 321 16.98 8.28 3.35
C GLY A 321 16.91 7.88 4.83
N GLU A 322 16.09 8.55 5.65
CA GLU A 322 15.96 8.18 7.07
C GLU A 322 14.91 7.08 7.27
N ILE A 323 15.25 6.10 8.12
CA ILE A 323 14.39 4.99 8.53
C ILE A 323 14.45 4.76 10.04
N VAL A 324 13.50 3.99 10.57
CA VAL A 324 13.55 3.49 11.94
C VAL A 324 14.39 2.22 11.99
N THR A 325 15.37 2.15 12.89
CA THR A 325 16.26 0.99 13.06
C THR A 325 16.18 0.42 14.47
N TYR A 326 16.38 -0.89 14.61
CA TYR A 326 16.58 -1.56 15.88
C TYR A 326 17.82 -2.44 15.78
N ASN A 327 18.81 -2.19 16.64
CA ASN A 327 20.12 -2.85 16.59
C ASN A 327 20.78 -2.76 15.20
N GLY A 328 20.74 -1.57 14.58
CA GLY A 328 21.37 -1.29 13.28
C GLY A 328 20.69 -1.96 12.07
N LYS A 329 19.50 -2.56 12.25
CA LYS A 329 18.69 -3.14 11.18
C LYS A 329 17.37 -2.38 11.06
N PRO A 330 16.78 -2.26 9.86
CA PRO A 330 15.44 -1.70 9.70
C PRO A 330 14.44 -2.33 10.67
N ALA A 331 13.79 -1.51 11.48
CA ALA A 331 12.79 -1.94 12.43
C ALA A 331 11.48 -2.28 11.69
N GLU A 332 10.80 -3.34 12.12
CA GLU A 332 9.43 -3.59 11.70
C GLU A 332 8.49 -2.51 12.23
N VAL A 333 7.94 -1.69 11.34
CA VAL A 333 7.07 -0.57 11.70
C VAL A 333 5.64 -0.80 11.25
N TYR A 334 4.70 -0.46 12.13
CA TYR A 334 3.28 -0.43 11.83
C TYR A 334 2.71 0.90 12.32
N TYR A 335 1.65 1.35 11.66
CA TYR A 335 0.96 2.58 12.03
C TYR A 335 -0.54 2.42 11.80
N PHE A 336 -1.34 3.14 12.56
CA PHE A 336 -2.80 3.08 12.52
C PHE A 336 -3.39 4.44 12.88
N SER A 337 -4.68 4.63 12.64
CA SER A 337 -5.34 5.93 12.81
C SER A 337 -5.35 6.39 14.29
N SER A 338 -6.13 5.72 15.13
CA SER A 338 -6.45 6.20 16.47
C SER A 338 -6.23 5.11 17.53
N SER A 339 -5.56 5.44 18.63
CA SER A 339 -5.27 4.45 19.68
C SER A 339 -6.41 4.35 20.67
N GLY A 340 -7.17 5.42 20.90
CA GLY A 340 -8.09 5.50 22.01
C GLY A 340 -7.37 5.77 23.34
N GLY A 341 -6.12 6.27 23.28
CA GLY A 341 -5.30 6.67 24.42
C GLY A 341 -4.19 5.70 24.85
N LYS A 342 -4.02 4.55 24.17
CA LYS A 342 -2.93 3.59 24.44
C LYS A 342 -2.72 2.63 23.26
N THR A 343 -1.46 2.38 22.90
CA THR A 343 -1.11 1.38 21.87
C THR A 343 -1.15 -0.05 22.45
N GLU A 344 -0.88 -1.05 21.62
CA GLU A 344 -0.92 -2.47 21.99
C GLU A 344 0.39 -3.17 21.62
N ASP A 345 0.75 -4.16 22.44
CA ASP A 345 1.85 -5.07 22.16
C ASP A 345 1.50 -5.98 20.97
N VAL A 346 2.41 -6.07 20.01
CA VAL A 346 2.23 -6.85 18.78
C VAL A 346 1.80 -8.31 19.02
N LYS A 347 2.21 -8.91 20.15
CA LYS A 347 1.83 -10.29 20.52
C LYS A 347 0.32 -10.44 20.77
N ASN A 348 -0.33 -9.39 21.26
CA ASN A 348 -1.76 -9.38 21.59
C ASN A 348 -2.63 -9.12 20.35
N VAL A 349 -2.02 -8.78 19.20
CA VAL A 349 -2.71 -8.50 17.94
C VAL A 349 -2.44 -9.58 16.90
N TRP A 350 -1.19 -9.98 16.71
CA TRP A 350 -0.80 -10.97 15.69
C TRP A 350 -0.06 -12.19 16.26
N GLY A 351 0.14 -12.28 17.57
CA GLY A 351 0.85 -13.41 18.19
C GLY A 351 2.37 -13.42 17.93
N SER A 352 2.93 -12.31 17.42
CA SER A 352 4.35 -12.17 17.14
C SER A 352 5.14 -11.82 18.41
N SER A 353 6.34 -12.38 18.58
CA SER A 353 7.21 -12.13 19.75
C SER A 353 8.62 -11.63 19.37
N GLY A 354 8.87 -11.36 18.09
CA GLY A 354 10.20 -10.99 17.57
C GLY A 354 10.51 -9.49 17.58
N TYR A 355 9.62 -8.65 18.09
CA TYR A 355 9.71 -7.18 17.97
C TYR A 355 9.63 -6.53 19.36
N PRO A 356 10.73 -6.50 20.14
CA PRO A 356 10.74 -6.02 21.52
C PRO A 356 10.41 -4.53 21.66
N TYR A 357 10.46 -3.77 20.58
CA TYR A 357 10.14 -2.35 20.50
C TYR A 357 8.69 -2.08 20.08
N LEU A 358 7.90 -3.09 19.69
CA LEU A 358 6.47 -2.97 19.39
C LEU A 358 5.61 -3.36 20.60
N VAL A 359 5.72 -2.54 21.63
CA VAL A 359 5.04 -2.72 22.92
C VAL A 359 3.92 -1.69 23.12
N SER A 360 3.08 -1.91 24.13
CA SER A 360 2.07 -0.93 24.53
C SER A 360 2.73 0.28 25.19
N VAL A 361 2.40 1.47 24.70
CA VAL A 361 2.78 2.76 25.28
C VAL A 361 1.53 3.63 25.46
N ASP A 362 1.57 4.49 26.47
CA ASP A 362 0.52 5.49 26.67
C ASP A 362 0.52 6.52 25.55
N ASP A 363 -0.67 6.96 25.15
CA ASP A 363 -0.85 7.93 24.08
C ASP A 363 -1.72 9.11 24.57
N PRO A 364 -1.21 9.90 25.54
CA PRO A 364 -1.99 10.97 26.18
C PRO A 364 -2.19 12.19 25.28
N TYR A 365 -1.49 12.25 24.13
CA TYR A 365 -1.50 13.39 23.22
C TYR A 365 -2.61 13.30 22.17
N GLU A 366 -3.23 12.14 22.01
CA GLU A 366 -4.39 11.99 21.13
C GLU A 366 -5.53 12.91 21.60
N SER A 367 -6.10 13.69 20.67
CA SER A 367 -7.09 14.73 21.00
C SER A 367 -8.42 14.19 21.52
N GLY A 368 -8.68 12.89 21.37
CA GLY A 368 -9.94 12.27 21.79
C GLY A 368 -11.14 12.58 20.90
N ASN A 369 -10.94 13.29 19.79
CA ASN A 369 -12.00 13.81 18.94
C ASN A 369 -11.90 13.36 17.47
N SER A 370 -10.94 12.47 17.16
CA SER A 370 -10.79 11.93 15.81
C SER A 370 -12.02 11.11 15.42
N TRP A 371 -12.23 11.00 14.11
CA TRP A 371 -13.29 10.17 13.55
C TRP A 371 -13.05 8.71 13.97
N HIS A 372 -14.06 8.07 14.57
CA HIS A 372 -13.97 6.77 15.27
C HIS A 372 -13.13 6.74 16.56
N TYR A 373 -12.80 7.87 17.20
CA TYR A 373 -12.18 7.83 18.53
C TYR A 373 -13.09 7.13 19.54
N ASN A 374 -14.38 7.47 19.55
CA ASN A 374 -15.42 6.70 20.23
C ASN A 374 -16.39 6.18 19.17
N TRP A 375 -16.78 4.92 19.26
CA TRP A 375 -17.68 4.29 18.30
C TRP A 375 -18.66 3.34 18.99
N GLN A 376 -19.82 3.18 18.37
CA GLN A 376 -20.83 2.23 18.81
C GLN A 376 -21.47 1.56 17.60
N VAL A 377 -21.63 0.23 17.65
CA VAL A 377 -22.32 -0.54 16.61
C VAL A 377 -23.15 -1.64 17.26
N SER A 378 -24.34 -1.91 16.71
CA SER A 378 -25.24 -2.95 17.22
C SER A 378 -25.54 -4.00 16.14
N TYR A 379 -25.60 -5.26 16.55
CA TYR A 379 -25.97 -6.38 15.69
C TYR A 379 -27.07 -7.22 16.36
N THR A 380 -28.03 -7.68 15.56
CA THR A 380 -28.99 -8.69 16.03
C THR A 380 -28.31 -10.06 16.15
N ALA A 381 -28.76 -10.88 17.08
CA ALA A 381 -28.33 -12.27 17.24
C ALA A 381 -28.45 -13.05 15.91
N GLN A 382 -29.53 -12.80 15.15
CA GLN A 382 -29.72 -13.37 13.82
C GLN A 382 -28.62 -12.95 12.85
N LYS A 383 -28.29 -11.66 12.77
CA LYS A 383 -27.27 -11.17 11.83
C LYS A 383 -25.89 -11.75 12.15
N ILE A 384 -25.56 -11.87 13.44
CA ILE A 384 -24.33 -12.53 13.86
C ILE A 384 -24.36 -14.00 13.42
N GLY A 385 -25.45 -14.72 13.67
CA GLY A 385 -25.64 -16.10 13.20
C GLY A 385 -25.43 -16.27 11.69
N GLU A 386 -25.96 -15.36 10.87
CA GLU A 386 -25.76 -15.34 9.41
C GLU A 386 -24.29 -15.16 9.04
N ILE A 387 -23.59 -14.20 9.66
CA ILE A 387 -22.15 -13.95 9.43
C ILE A 387 -21.32 -15.18 9.81
N MET A 388 -21.66 -15.83 10.92
CA MET A 388 -20.99 -17.05 11.39
C MET A 388 -21.18 -18.21 10.40
N ALA A 389 -22.42 -18.44 9.93
CA ALA A 389 -22.75 -19.47 8.95
C ALA A 389 -22.03 -19.24 7.60
N GLN A 390 -21.98 -17.99 7.12
CA GLN A 390 -21.24 -17.62 5.90
C GLN A 390 -19.75 -17.94 5.99
N ARG A 391 -19.20 -18.02 7.21
CA ARG A 391 -17.80 -18.36 7.47
C ARG A 391 -17.59 -19.84 7.84
N GLY A 392 -18.63 -20.66 7.71
CA GLY A 392 -18.57 -22.09 7.97
C GLY A 392 -18.78 -22.50 9.43
N TYR A 393 -19.17 -21.57 10.31
CA TYR A 393 -19.42 -21.87 11.72
C TYR A 393 -20.90 -22.20 11.96
N ASN A 394 -21.22 -23.49 12.15
CA ASN A 394 -22.58 -23.98 12.39
C ASN A 394 -22.92 -24.06 13.89
N ILE A 395 -22.87 -22.94 14.60
CA ILE A 395 -23.06 -22.90 16.07
C ILE A 395 -24.53 -22.80 16.51
N GLY A 396 -25.49 -22.74 15.59
CA GLY A 396 -26.91 -22.59 15.91
C GLY A 396 -27.30 -21.16 16.27
N ASN A 397 -28.35 -21.00 17.09
CA ASN A 397 -28.81 -19.68 17.52
C ASN A 397 -27.81 -19.07 18.50
N ILE A 398 -27.48 -17.79 18.33
CA ILE A 398 -26.55 -17.09 19.21
C ILE A 398 -27.16 -16.94 20.60
N LEU A 399 -26.46 -17.43 21.62
CA LEU A 399 -26.88 -17.41 23.03
C LEU A 399 -26.08 -16.41 23.86
N GLY A 400 -24.89 -16.01 23.42
CA GLY A 400 -24.07 -15.04 24.13
C GLY A 400 -22.75 -14.76 23.41
N ILE A 401 -22.17 -13.60 23.73
CA ILE A 401 -20.84 -13.21 23.27
C ILE A 401 -20.09 -12.66 24.47
N TYR A 402 -18.92 -13.23 24.74
CA TYR A 402 -18.17 -12.96 25.96
C TYR A 402 -16.72 -12.64 25.62
N ILE A 403 -16.21 -11.53 26.14
CA ILE A 403 -14.77 -11.28 26.17
C ILE A 403 -14.20 -12.09 27.34
N THR A 404 -13.40 -13.10 27.05
CA THR A 404 -12.85 -14.00 28.08
C THR A 404 -11.45 -13.58 28.52
N LYS A 405 -10.72 -12.83 27.70
CA LYS A 405 -9.40 -12.26 28.06
C LYS A 405 -9.20 -10.87 27.48
N ARG A 406 -8.51 -10.05 28.26
CA ARG A 406 -8.00 -8.74 27.84
C ARG A 406 -6.48 -8.69 27.97
N SER A 407 -5.83 -7.90 27.15
CA SER A 407 -4.43 -7.50 27.33
C SER A 407 -4.29 -6.53 28.52
N GLU A 408 -3.04 -6.26 28.92
CA GLU A 408 -2.72 -5.20 29.89
C GLU A 408 -3.17 -3.81 29.40
N ALA A 409 -3.22 -3.59 28.09
CA ALA A 409 -3.76 -2.38 27.49
C ALA A 409 -5.31 -2.33 27.49
N GLY A 410 -5.98 -3.38 27.99
CA GLY A 410 -7.44 -3.45 28.13
C GLY A 410 -8.19 -3.92 26.87
N ARG A 411 -7.47 -4.36 25.82
CA ARG A 411 -8.08 -4.80 24.55
C ARG A 411 -8.46 -6.27 24.59
N ALA A 412 -9.57 -6.64 23.94
CA ALA A 412 -10.01 -8.03 23.86
C ALA A 412 -9.01 -8.88 23.07
N THR A 413 -8.39 -9.84 23.77
CA THR A 413 -7.44 -10.82 23.19
C THR A 413 -8.05 -12.20 23.03
N GLU A 414 -9.17 -12.48 23.72
CA GLU A 414 -9.97 -13.68 23.52
C GLU A 414 -11.46 -13.36 23.67
N LEU A 415 -12.28 -13.85 22.74
CA LEU A 415 -13.72 -13.69 22.72
C LEU A 415 -14.39 -15.01 22.33
N VAL A 416 -15.50 -15.35 22.99
CA VAL A 416 -16.29 -16.56 22.72
C VAL A 416 -17.67 -16.15 22.23
N VAL A 417 -18.04 -16.64 21.03
CA VAL A 417 -19.42 -16.60 20.53
C VAL A 417 -20.07 -17.95 20.82
N LYS A 418 -21.01 -17.96 21.76
CA LYS A 418 -21.73 -19.17 22.18
C LYS A 418 -23.04 -19.29 21.40
N GLY A 419 -23.29 -20.46 20.83
CA GLY A 419 -24.55 -20.80 20.19
C GLY A 419 -25.19 -22.07 20.77
N SER A 420 -26.39 -22.39 20.30
CA SER A 420 -27.16 -23.54 20.79
C SER A 420 -26.59 -24.91 20.38
N LYS A 421 -25.66 -24.96 19.42
CA LYS A 421 -25.04 -26.21 18.92
C LYS A 421 -23.53 -26.27 19.14
N GLY A 422 -22.93 -25.24 19.72
CA GLY A 422 -21.49 -25.15 19.92
C GLY A 422 -21.04 -23.72 20.19
N GLU A 423 -19.73 -23.49 20.14
CA GLU A 423 -19.14 -22.18 20.34
C GLU A 423 -17.99 -21.94 19.37
N GLN A 424 -17.67 -20.67 19.13
CA GLN A 424 -16.50 -20.26 18.38
C GLN A 424 -15.65 -19.32 19.22
N VAL A 425 -14.36 -19.64 19.30
CA VAL A 425 -13.36 -18.81 20.00
C VAL A 425 -12.59 -17.96 18.99
N TYR A 426 -12.54 -16.66 19.23
CA TYR A 426 -11.73 -15.70 18.50
C TYR A 426 -10.58 -15.24 19.39
N LYS A 427 -9.40 -15.05 18.79
CA LYS A 427 -8.17 -14.61 19.47
C LYS A 427 -7.53 -13.43 18.76
N ASN A 428 -6.88 -12.57 19.53
CA ASN A 428 -6.11 -11.42 19.06
C ASN A 428 -6.91 -10.58 18.05
N SER A 429 -6.33 -10.20 16.90
CA SER A 429 -7.02 -9.39 15.88
C SER A 429 -8.37 -9.95 15.41
N ASN A 430 -8.60 -11.26 15.55
CA ASN A 430 -9.87 -11.88 15.17
C ASN A 430 -11.02 -11.54 16.11
N THR A 431 -10.75 -11.08 17.34
CA THR A 431 -11.80 -10.54 18.23
C THR A 431 -12.41 -9.25 17.70
N ARG A 432 -11.76 -8.59 16.73
CA ARG A 432 -12.27 -7.40 16.02
C ARG A 432 -12.80 -7.76 14.64
N SER A 433 -12.01 -8.48 13.84
CA SER A 433 -12.35 -8.76 12.43
C SER A 433 -13.59 -9.65 12.27
N PHE A 434 -14.00 -10.37 13.32
CA PHE A 434 -15.17 -11.22 13.22
C PHE A 434 -16.49 -10.45 12.93
N LEU A 435 -16.58 -9.17 13.29
CA LEU A 435 -17.68 -8.28 12.92
C LEU A 435 -17.22 -7.00 12.24
N SER A 436 -15.96 -6.95 11.79
CA SER A 436 -15.36 -5.74 11.22
C SER A 436 -15.47 -4.52 12.16
N LEU A 437 -15.29 -4.73 13.46
CA LEU A 437 -15.32 -3.66 14.46
C LEU A 437 -14.15 -2.67 14.24
N ASP A 438 -14.22 -1.47 14.79
CA ASP A 438 -13.20 -0.45 14.55
C ASP A 438 -11.88 -0.72 15.29
N SER A 439 -11.93 -1.36 16.47
CA SER A 439 -10.74 -1.76 17.25
C SER A 439 -11.02 -3.00 18.12
N GLN A 440 -9.98 -3.51 18.82
CA GLN A 440 -10.12 -4.52 19.88
C GLN A 440 -10.50 -3.91 21.25
N TRP A 441 -10.68 -2.58 21.34
CA TRP A 441 -10.99 -1.89 22.59
C TRP A 441 -12.46 -1.53 22.66
N TYR A 442 -13.25 -2.47 23.16
CA TYR A 442 -14.68 -2.29 23.33
C TYR A 442 -15.21 -3.07 24.52
N GLU A 443 -16.40 -2.65 24.96
CA GLU A 443 -17.30 -3.39 25.83
C GLU A 443 -18.49 -3.92 25.01
N ILE A 444 -19.10 -4.99 25.51
CA ILE A 444 -20.31 -5.58 24.93
C ILE A 444 -21.43 -5.41 25.94
N THR A 445 -22.53 -4.79 25.51
CA THR A 445 -23.79 -4.77 26.25
C THR A 445 -24.88 -5.42 25.42
N THR A 446 -25.94 -5.90 26.08
CA THR A 446 -27.07 -6.53 25.42
C THR A 446 -28.40 -5.94 25.85
N ASP A 447 -29.43 -6.18 25.04
CA ASP A 447 -30.83 -5.88 25.40
C ASP A 447 -31.37 -6.75 26.55
N SER A 448 -30.60 -7.75 26.99
CA SER A 448 -30.91 -8.63 28.13
C SER A 448 -30.13 -8.30 29.39
N ASP A 449 -29.26 -7.29 29.35
CA ASP A 449 -28.50 -6.86 30.51
C ASP A 449 -29.41 -6.09 31.47
N VAL A 450 -29.30 -6.41 32.76
CA VAL A 450 -29.92 -5.66 33.84
C VAL A 450 -28.84 -5.19 34.82
N SER A 451 -28.96 -3.94 35.28
CA SER A 451 -28.11 -3.42 36.34
C SER A 451 -28.63 -3.92 37.69
N VAL A 452 -27.78 -4.67 38.41
CA VAL A 452 -28.07 -5.21 39.74
C VAL A 452 -27.18 -4.55 40.78
N LEU A 453 -27.74 -4.26 41.95
CA LEU A 453 -26.97 -3.76 43.09
C LEU A 453 -26.28 -4.95 43.77
N ALA A 454 -24.96 -4.92 43.83
CA ALA A 454 -24.15 -5.88 44.56
C ALA A 454 -24.14 -5.57 46.06
N GLN A 455 -23.72 -6.55 46.87
CA GLN A 455 -23.72 -6.45 48.33
C GLN A 455 -22.78 -5.34 48.85
N ASP A 456 -21.74 -5.00 48.09
CA ASP A 456 -20.80 -3.92 48.39
C ASP A 456 -21.33 -2.52 47.99
N GLY A 457 -22.57 -2.44 47.49
CA GLY A 457 -23.19 -1.22 47.01
C GLY A 457 -22.79 -0.82 45.59
N SER A 458 -21.95 -1.60 44.90
CA SER A 458 -21.64 -1.38 43.49
C SER A 458 -22.77 -1.82 42.57
N THR A 459 -22.85 -1.26 41.37
CA THR A 459 -23.80 -1.71 40.35
C THR A 459 -23.07 -2.56 39.32
N VAL A 460 -23.62 -3.74 39.02
CA VAL A 460 -23.06 -4.69 38.06
C VAL A 460 -24.10 -4.98 36.99
N ASN A 461 -23.70 -5.04 35.72
CA ASN A 461 -24.58 -5.52 34.66
C ASN A 461 -24.55 -7.05 34.62
N SER A 462 -25.72 -7.68 34.62
CA SER A 462 -25.86 -9.14 34.54
C SER A 462 -27.00 -9.53 33.63
N GLN A 463 -26.90 -10.70 33.02
CA GLN A 463 -28.04 -11.38 32.41
C GLN A 463 -28.72 -12.26 33.46
N LEU A 464 -30.05 -12.38 33.37
CA LEU A 464 -30.85 -13.08 34.39
C LEU A 464 -30.96 -14.59 34.17
N ASN A 465 -30.85 -15.06 32.93
CA ASN A 465 -31.03 -16.49 32.63
C ASN A 465 -29.95 -17.35 33.30
N GLY A 466 -30.37 -18.44 33.92
CA GLY A 466 -29.55 -19.31 34.78
C GLY A 466 -29.22 -18.75 36.17
N LYS A 467 -29.67 -17.54 36.52
CA LYS A 467 -29.45 -16.94 37.86
C LYS A 467 -30.63 -17.21 38.80
N LYS A 468 -30.34 -17.25 40.11
CA LYS A 468 -31.37 -17.23 41.15
C LYS A 468 -31.85 -15.79 41.36
N VAL A 469 -33.17 -15.60 41.32
CA VAL A 469 -33.83 -14.31 41.49
C VAL A 469 -34.98 -14.46 42.47
N LEU A 470 -35.32 -13.38 43.18
CA LEU A 470 -36.50 -13.33 44.03
C LEU A 470 -37.72 -12.91 43.19
N THR A 471 -38.71 -13.78 43.09
CA THR A 471 -40.00 -13.52 42.44
C THR A 471 -41.10 -13.37 43.49
N ALA A 472 -42.32 -13.05 43.06
CA ALA A 472 -43.50 -13.01 43.94
C ALA A 472 -43.81 -14.38 44.60
N SER A 473 -43.38 -15.49 43.98
CA SER A 473 -43.54 -16.85 44.48
C SER A 473 -42.34 -17.34 45.31
N GLY A 474 -41.30 -16.52 45.49
CA GLY A 474 -40.11 -16.85 46.26
C GLY A 474 -38.83 -16.89 45.42
N LEU A 475 -37.80 -17.55 45.94
CA LEU A 475 -36.50 -17.64 45.26
C LEU A 475 -36.55 -18.70 44.15
N GLU A 476 -36.38 -18.29 42.89
CA GLU A 476 -36.45 -19.16 41.72
C GLU A 476 -35.20 -19.02 40.85
N THR A 477 -34.86 -20.06 40.09
CA THR A 477 -33.83 -19.97 39.03
C THR A 477 -34.49 -19.65 37.71
N VAL A 478 -34.09 -18.56 37.07
CA VAL A 478 -34.62 -18.16 35.77
C VAL A 478 -34.13 -19.15 34.72
N ASN A 479 -35.04 -19.89 34.08
CA ASN A 479 -34.74 -20.77 32.95
C ASN A 479 -35.89 -20.66 31.94
N THR A 480 -35.91 -19.57 31.17
CA THR A 480 -36.98 -19.31 30.20
C THR A 480 -36.39 -18.85 28.88
N SER A 481 -37.12 -19.09 27.79
CA SER A 481 -36.84 -18.53 26.46
C SER A 481 -37.69 -17.29 26.14
N SER A 482 -38.64 -16.96 27.02
CA SER A 482 -39.49 -15.78 26.92
C SER A 482 -38.84 -14.59 27.63
N SER A 483 -39.29 -13.37 27.33
CA SER A 483 -38.85 -12.20 28.08
C SER A 483 -39.32 -12.25 29.53
N ILE A 484 -38.53 -11.64 30.41
CA ILE A 484 -38.75 -11.53 31.86
C ILE A 484 -39.23 -10.12 32.17
N SER A 485 -40.29 -10.00 32.95
CA SER A 485 -40.74 -8.72 33.49
C SER A 485 -40.07 -8.49 34.85
N LEU A 486 -39.34 -7.38 35.00
CA LEU A 486 -38.68 -6.96 36.23
C LEU A 486 -39.27 -5.64 36.74
N ALA A 487 -39.30 -5.47 38.06
CA ALA A 487 -39.56 -4.19 38.72
C ALA A 487 -38.21 -3.57 39.13
N GLY A 488 -37.96 -2.32 38.70
CA GLY A 488 -36.79 -1.56 39.13
C GLY A 488 -36.95 -1.01 40.55
N SER A 489 -35.89 -0.42 41.09
CA SER A 489 -35.92 0.32 42.36
C SER A 489 -36.80 1.57 42.32
N ASP A 490 -37.20 1.98 41.11
CA ASP A 490 -38.13 3.06 40.80
C ASP A 490 -39.58 2.57 40.63
N ASP A 491 -39.88 1.32 41.01
CA ASP A 491 -41.15 0.61 40.77
C ASP A 491 -41.54 0.48 39.28
N ALA A 492 -40.69 0.92 38.35
CA ALA A 492 -40.99 0.83 36.93
C ALA A 492 -40.79 -0.60 36.43
N LYS A 493 -41.82 -1.11 35.74
CA LYS A 493 -41.82 -2.45 35.16
C LYS A 493 -41.17 -2.42 33.78
N ARG A 494 -40.12 -3.22 33.60
CA ARG A 494 -39.38 -3.36 32.34
C ARG A 494 -39.43 -4.81 31.87
N LYS A 495 -39.44 -5.03 30.56
CA LYS A 495 -39.41 -6.37 29.96
C LYS A 495 -38.08 -6.55 29.25
N VAL A 496 -37.30 -7.54 29.67
CA VAL A 496 -35.99 -7.86 29.06
C VAL A 496 -36.04 -9.26 28.47
N PRO A 497 -35.42 -9.54 27.31
CA PRO A 497 -35.28 -10.90 26.82
C PRO A 497 -34.46 -11.74 27.83
N SER A 498 -34.76 -13.04 27.88
CA SER A 498 -33.95 -14.00 28.65
C SER A 498 -32.68 -14.42 27.92
N VAL A 499 -32.68 -14.31 26.58
CA VAL A 499 -31.52 -14.52 25.73
C VAL A 499 -31.33 -13.27 24.87
N PRO A 500 -30.12 -12.70 24.82
CA PRO A 500 -29.84 -11.50 24.03
C PRO A 500 -30.31 -11.60 22.59
N THR A 501 -31.09 -10.61 22.14
CA THR A 501 -31.50 -10.50 20.74
C THR A 501 -30.71 -9.42 20.02
N VAL A 502 -30.12 -8.47 20.75
CA VAL A 502 -29.25 -7.40 20.25
C VAL A 502 -27.98 -7.32 21.09
N TYR A 503 -26.84 -7.22 20.41
CA TYR A 503 -25.52 -6.99 21.00
C TYR A 503 -25.01 -5.63 20.54
N THR A 504 -24.71 -4.74 21.49
CA THR A 504 -24.13 -3.42 21.25
C THR A 504 -22.68 -3.42 21.68
N PHE A 505 -21.79 -3.10 20.75
CA PHE A 505 -20.37 -2.92 20.96
C PHE A 505 -20.09 -1.44 21.09
N THR A 506 -19.56 -1.01 22.24
CA THR A 506 -19.14 0.38 22.46
C THR A 506 -17.64 0.39 22.70
N GLY A 507 -16.90 1.08 21.85
CA GLY A 507 -15.45 1.03 21.89
C GLY A 507 -14.78 2.35 21.56
N LYS A 508 -13.45 2.30 21.55
CA LYS A 508 -12.60 3.44 21.25
C LYS A 508 -11.39 3.09 20.40
N GLY A 509 -10.87 4.10 19.72
CA GLY A 509 -9.77 3.97 18.76
C GLY A 509 -10.17 3.28 17.47
N TRP A 510 -9.31 3.39 16.47
CA TRP A 510 -9.53 2.85 15.13
C TRP A 510 -8.24 2.28 14.53
N GLY A 511 -8.28 0.98 14.24
CA GLY A 511 -7.15 0.22 13.68
C GLY A 511 -6.62 -0.86 14.63
N HIS A 512 -5.43 -1.38 14.32
CA HIS A 512 -4.83 -2.51 15.03
C HIS A 512 -4.07 -2.11 16.30
N ALA A 513 -3.82 -0.82 16.51
CA ALA A 513 -3.18 -0.27 17.71
C ALA A 513 -1.70 -0.62 17.95
N VAL A 514 -1.02 -1.30 17.01
CA VAL A 514 0.40 -1.66 17.11
C VAL A 514 1.26 -0.58 16.46
N GLY A 515 2.30 -0.11 17.16
CA GLY A 515 3.23 0.90 16.64
C GLY A 515 2.69 2.32 16.75
N MET A 516 2.85 3.12 15.70
CA MET A 516 2.57 4.56 15.74
C MET A 516 1.08 4.88 15.53
N SER A 517 0.48 5.63 16.47
CA SER A 517 -0.83 6.27 16.25
C SER A 517 -0.64 7.55 15.42
N GLN A 518 -1.41 7.69 14.34
CA GLN A 518 -1.40 8.90 13.51
C GLN A 518 -1.97 10.10 14.28
N GLU A 519 -3.09 9.92 14.99
CA GLU A 519 -3.68 10.98 15.82
C GLU A 519 -2.79 11.34 17.00
N GLY A 520 -2.18 10.36 17.65
CA GLY A 520 -1.22 10.60 18.71
C GLY A 520 0.05 11.32 18.20
N ALA A 521 0.59 10.94 17.03
CA ALA A 521 1.70 11.65 16.38
C ALA A 521 1.36 13.12 16.07
N LYS A 522 0.15 13.41 15.58
CA LYS A 522 -0.34 14.79 15.40
C LYS A 522 -0.39 15.54 16.73
N GLY A 523 -0.86 14.88 17.78
CA GLY A 523 -0.92 15.42 19.14
C GLY A 523 0.46 15.77 19.70
N MET A 524 1.40 14.83 19.63
CA MET A 524 2.79 15.02 20.05
C MET A 524 3.46 16.15 19.26
N ALA A 525 3.28 16.17 17.94
CA ALA A 525 3.84 17.23 17.12
C ALA A 525 3.31 18.63 17.51
N LYS A 526 2.01 18.75 17.83
CA LYS A 526 1.41 19.99 18.36
C LYS A 526 1.93 20.36 19.76
N ALA A 527 2.32 19.37 20.56
CA ALA A 527 2.95 19.57 21.86
C ALA A 527 4.46 19.92 21.77
N GLY A 528 5.02 19.99 20.57
CA GLY A 528 6.39 20.43 20.32
C GLY A 528 7.43 19.31 20.16
N PHE A 529 7.00 18.05 20.14
CA PHE A 529 7.90 16.92 19.91
C PHE A 529 8.34 16.86 18.43
N THR A 530 9.61 16.52 18.22
CA THR A 530 10.20 16.26 16.91
C THR A 530 9.75 14.91 16.35
N TYR A 531 9.86 14.71 15.04
CA TYR A 531 9.51 13.44 14.41
C TYR A 531 10.33 12.24 14.93
N LYS A 532 11.60 12.47 15.31
CA LYS A 532 12.44 11.43 15.92
C LYS A 532 11.90 11.03 17.29
N GLU A 533 11.55 12.01 18.14
CA GLU A 533 10.94 11.74 19.45
C GLU A 533 9.60 11.01 19.31
N ILE A 534 8.75 11.43 18.36
CA ILE A 534 7.49 10.76 18.05
C ILE A 534 7.72 9.30 17.68
N LEU A 535 8.63 9.01 16.75
CA LEU A 535 8.92 7.64 16.32
C LEU A 535 9.47 6.80 17.47
N THR A 536 10.44 7.30 18.23
CA THR A 536 11.06 6.56 19.34
C THR A 536 10.13 6.38 20.55
N HIS A 537 9.07 7.19 20.68
CA HIS A 537 7.99 6.97 21.65
C HIS A 537 7.19 5.72 21.28
N TYR A 538 6.74 5.61 20.04
CA TYR A 538 5.92 4.49 19.57
C TYR A 538 6.70 3.21 19.25
N PHE A 539 7.98 3.35 18.91
CA PHE A 539 8.91 2.26 18.64
C PHE A 539 10.00 2.28 19.72
N THR A 540 9.68 1.72 20.89
CA THR A 540 10.51 1.91 22.08
C THR A 540 11.90 1.29 21.93
N GLY A 541 12.95 2.09 22.09
CA GLY A 541 14.34 1.63 21.99
C GLY A 541 14.86 1.47 20.55
N THR A 542 14.16 2.01 19.55
CA THR A 542 14.67 2.17 18.19
C THR A 542 15.45 3.47 18.03
N GLU A 543 16.17 3.59 16.92
CA GLU A 543 16.82 4.82 16.46
C GLU A 543 16.21 5.29 15.13
N VAL A 544 16.49 6.54 14.74
CA VAL A 544 16.10 7.10 13.44
C VAL A 544 17.36 7.58 12.73
N GLU A 545 17.77 6.80 11.73
CA GLU A 545 19.07 6.86 11.04
C GLU A 545 18.95 6.98 9.53
#